data_AF-A0A5P2B2U1-F1
#
_entry.id   AF-A0A5P2B2U1-F1
#
_cell.length_a   1.000
_cell.length_b   1.000
_cell.length_c   1.000
_cell.angle_alpha   90.00
_cell.angle_beta   90.00
_cell.angle_gamma   90.00
#
_symmetry.space_group_name_H-M   'P 1'
#
loop_
_entity.id
_entity.type
_entity.pdbx_description
1 polymer ?
#
loop_
_entity_poly.entity_id
_entity_poly.type
_entity_poly.pdbx_seq_one_letter_code
_entity_poly.pdbx_strand_id
1 'polypeptide(L)'
;MAGLVAVGLSVAACSTGGTGSRDEGAARVDETAAAAPSPSSPAATSGPQSAERVDPIALLKDDPKIGERLKDDLKPCVADAYPVDASYGNLTGSAAPDVVVNVMTCGDAVGIGTYVYRKQSDRYENVFMAEDAAVYGTIDRGDLIVTKQVYAKGDPVAYPSGEDVITYRWSGNKFTQHDWVHNDYSRAVGDGAAAVEPAPSEPADAN
;
A
#
# COMPACT_ATOMS: atom_id res chain seq x y z
N MET A 1 29.89 62.43 -9.44
CA MET A 1 29.98 62.00 -10.85
C MET A 1 28.90 60.96 -11.09
N ALA A 2 28.00 61.23 -12.02
CA ALA A 2 26.80 60.45 -12.30
C ALA A 2 27.17 59.15 -13.03
N GLY A 3 26.74 58.00 -12.50
CA GLY A 3 26.87 56.70 -13.15
C GLY A 3 25.55 56.34 -13.84
N LEU A 4 25.60 56.08 -15.15
CA LEU A 4 24.48 55.57 -15.94
C LEU A 4 24.03 54.21 -15.41
N VAL A 5 22.75 54.08 -15.07
CA VAL A 5 22.09 52.78 -14.84
C VAL A 5 21.51 52.33 -16.18
N ALA A 6 22.11 51.32 -16.80
CA ALA A 6 21.58 50.69 -18.00
C ALA A 6 20.46 49.70 -17.60
N VAL A 7 19.24 49.98 -18.05
CA VAL A 7 18.08 49.07 -17.92
C VAL A 7 18.11 48.12 -19.12
N GLY A 8 18.48 46.86 -18.89
CA GLY A 8 18.35 45.79 -19.87
C GLY A 8 17.04 45.03 -19.65
N LEU A 9 16.04 45.24 -20.51
CA LEU A 9 14.89 44.33 -20.61
C LEU A 9 15.31 43.10 -21.44
N SER A 10 15.51 41.96 -20.78
CA SER A 10 15.66 40.67 -21.45
C SER A 10 14.29 40.00 -21.55
N VAL A 11 13.73 39.96 -22.77
CA VAL A 11 12.54 39.15 -23.07
C VAL A 11 13.01 37.72 -23.29
N ALA A 12 13.00 36.90 -22.24
CA ALA A 12 13.18 35.46 -22.39
C ALA A 12 11.86 34.85 -22.86
N ALA A 13 11.84 34.36 -24.11
CA ALA A 13 10.75 33.54 -24.62
C ALA A 13 10.86 32.13 -24.01
N CYS A 14 9.99 31.80 -23.05
CA CYS A 14 9.79 30.42 -22.63
C CYS A 14 8.95 29.71 -23.69
N SER A 15 9.56 28.76 -24.41
CA SER A 15 8.79 27.83 -25.25
C SER A 15 7.96 26.93 -24.34
N THR A 16 6.66 26.83 -24.64
CA THR A 16 5.74 25.96 -23.91
C THR A 16 5.89 24.53 -24.42
N GLY A 17 6.33 23.66 -23.51
CA GLY A 17 5.82 22.30 -23.32
C GLY A 17 5.73 21.39 -24.54
N GLY A 18 6.79 20.62 -24.78
CA GLY A 18 6.65 19.38 -25.53
C GLY A 18 5.77 18.40 -24.73
N THR A 19 4.63 18.01 -25.29
CA THR A 19 3.88 16.85 -24.80
C THR A 19 4.63 15.60 -25.22
N GLY A 20 5.60 15.19 -24.42
CA GLY A 20 6.27 13.92 -24.57
C GLY A 20 5.32 12.79 -24.18
N SER A 21 4.47 12.35 -25.10
CA SER A 21 3.90 11.01 -25.02
C SER A 21 5.04 10.03 -25.26
N ARG A 22 5.61 9.47 -24.20
CA ARG A 22 6.40 8.26 -24.33
C ARG A 22 5.44 7.13 -24.65
N ASP A 23 5.49 6.70 -25.90
CA ASP A 23 4.90 5.43 -26.33
C ASP A 23 5.82 4.32 -25.79
N GLU A 24 5.53 3.86 -24.57
CA GLU A 24 6.16 2.67 -24.02
C GLU A 24 5.53 1.47 -24.76
N GLY A 25 6.04 1.19 -25.96
CA GLY A 25 5.55 0.12 -26.82
C GLY A 25 5.48 -1.24 -26.11
N ALA A 26 4.55 -2.09 -26.55
CA ALA A 26 4.24 -3.37 -25.91
C ALA A 26 5.49 -4.20 -25.56
N ALA A 27 5.53 -4.71 -24.33
CA ALA A 27 6.59 -5.57 -23.84
C ALA A 27 6.80 -6.75 -24.79
N ARG A 28 7.99 -6.84 -25.39
CA ARG A 28 8.34 -8.00 -26.21
C ARG A 28 8.41 -9.22 -25.31
N VAL A 29 7.48 -10.14 -25.52
CA VAL A 29 7.65 -11.54 -25.16
C VAL A 29 8.60 -12.14 -26.18
N ASP A 30 9.90 -12.07 -25.90
CA ASP A 30 10.87 -12.87 -26.64
C ASP A 30 10.94 -14.27 -26.03
N GLU A 31 10.67 -15.22 -26.90
CA GLU A 31 10.62 -16.65 -26.70
C GLU A 31 11.99 -17.20 -26.26
N THR A 32 11.96 -18.20 -25.39
CA THR A 32 13.09 -18.94 -24.85
C THR A 32 14.26 -19.13 -25.83
N ALA A 33 15.44 -18.65 -25.44
CA ALA A 33 16.73 -19.09 -25.99
C ALA A 33 17.59 -19.70 -24.87
N ALA A 34 17.86 -21.01 -24.99
CA ALA A 34 18.74 -21.76 -24.10
C ALA A 34 20.21 -21.73 -24.59
N ALA A 35 21.15 -21.49 -23.67
CA ALA A 35 22.58 -21.91 -23.61
C ALA A 35 23.35 -20.91 -22.71
N ALA A 36 24.31 -21.22 -21.83
CA ALA A 36 25.12 -22.40 -21.46
C ALA A 36 25.63 -22.19 -19.99
N PRO A 37 26.18 -23.20 -19.27
CA PRO A 37 26.57 -23.04 -17.88
C PRO A 37 27.93 -22.33 -17.75
N SER A 38 27.97 -21.22 -17.01
CA SER A 38 29.21 -20.54 -16.59
C SER A 38 29.59 -20.94 -15.17
N PRO A 39 30.90 -21.05 -14.86
CA PRO A 39 31.39 -21.65 -13.61
C PRO A 39 31.08 -20.82 -12.37
N SER A 40 30.74 -21.53 -11.29
CA SER A 40 30.38 -21.00 -9.99
C SER A 40 31.55 -20.27 -9.31
N SER A 41 31.47 -18.94 -9.26
CA SER A 41 32.18 -18.15 -8.24
C SER A 41 31.25 -18.02 -7.02
N PRO A 42 31.69 -18.30 -5.78
CA PRO A 42 30.88 -18.03 -4.61
C PRO A 42 30.85 -16.51 -4.40
N ALA A 43 29.88 -15.86 -5.03
CA ALA A 43 29.50 -14.50 -4.65
C ALA A 43 28.91 -14.58 -3.25
N ALA A 44 29.56 -13.90 -2.30
CA ALA A 44 29.01 -13.60 -1.00
C ALA A 44 27.76 -12.72 -1.19
N THR A 45 26.61 -13.36 -1.43
CA THR A 45 25.31 -12.70 -1.38
C THR A 45 24.74 -12.93 0.01
N SER A 46 25.13 -12.07 0.94
CA SER A 46 24.25 -11.77 2.07
C SER A 46 23.03 -11.05 1.49
N GLY A 47 22.08 -11.81 0.96
CA GLY A 47 20.73 -11.33 0.67
C GLY A 47 20.07 -10.83 1.97
N PRO A 48 18.87 -10.20 1.90
CA PRO A 48 18.13 -9.88 3.12
C PRO A 48 18.11 -11.15 3.96
N GLN A 49 18.59 -11.03 5.21
CA GLN A 49 18.80 -12.14 6.12
C GLN A 49 17.69 -13.16 5.90
N SER A 50 18.03 -14.44 5.72
CA SER A 50 17.07 -15.52 5.73
C SER A 50 16.44 -15.57 7.13
N ALA A 51 15.61 -14.58 7.41
CA ALA A 51 14.74 -14.51 8.56
C ALA A 51 13.80 -15.67 8.34
N GLU A 52 13.82 -16.58 9.30
CA GLU A 52 12.85 -17.64 9.40
C GLU A 52 11.47 -17.01 9.21
N ARG A 53 10.81 -17.34 8.09
CA ARG A 53 9.48 -16.84 7.81
C ARG A 53 8.57 -17.43 8.88
N VAL A 54 7.91 -16.57 9.61
CA VAL A 54 6.93 -16.97 10.61
C VAL A 54 5.67 -17.48 9.91
N ASP A 55 4.95 -18.37 10.57
CA ASP A 55 3.58 -18.68 10.19
C ASP A 55 2.65 -17.58 10.74
N PRO A 56 2.08 -16.69 9.90
CA PRO A 56 1.22 -15.62 10.36
C PRO A 56 -0.09 -16.15 10.95
N ILE A 57 -0.57 -17.33 10.53
CA ILE A 57 -1.79 -17.93 11.06
C ILE A 57 -1.55 -18.44 12.47
N ALA A 58 -0.41 -19.10 12.70
CA ALA A 58 -0.01 -19.52 14.04
C ALA A 58 0.16 -18.31 14.97
N LEU A 59 0.82 -17.24 14.52
CA LEU A 59 0.95 -16.01 15.31
C LEU A 59 -0.40 -15.45 15.76
N LEU A 60 -1.35 -15.32 14.83
CA LEU A 60 -2.68 -14.79 15.13
C LEU A 60 -3.47 -15.69 16.10
N LYS A 61 -3.38 -17.02 15.93
CA LYS A 61 -4.08 -17.99 16.78
C LYS A 61 -3.50 -18.06 18.19
N ASP A 62 -2.19 -17.98 18.31
CA ASP A 62 -1.48 -18.05 19.59
C ASP A 62 -1.49 -16.72 20.35
N ASP A 63 -1.81 -15.60 19.70
CA ASP A 63 -1.82 -14.29 20.34
C ASP A 63 -3.02 -14.14 21.31
N PRO A 64 -2.79 -14.01 22.63
CA PRO A 64 -3.87 -13.83 23.60
C PRO A 64 -4.58 -12.47 23.50
N LYS A 65 -4.02 -11.50 22.77
CA LYS A 65 -4.67 -10.20 22.56
C LYS A 65 -5.77 -10.27 21.50
N ILE A 66 -5.75 -11.29 20.64
CA ILE A 66 -6.74 -11.47 19.59
C ILE A 66 -7.97 -12.18 20.16
N GLY A 67 -9.15 -11.62 19.88
CA GLY A 67 -10.42 -12.19 20.32
C GLY A 67 -10.73 -13.54 19.68
N GLU A 68 -11.35 -14.43 20.45
CA GLU A 68 -11.73 -15.79 20.01
C GLU A 68 -12.51 -15.80 18.70
N ARG A 69 -13.44 -14.86 18.51
CA ARG A 69 -14.23 -14.77 17.28
C ARG A 69 -13.36 -14.63 16.02
N LEU A 70 -12.34 -13.77 16.06
CA LEU A 70 -11.44 -13.62 14.92
C LEU A 70 -10.62 -14.90 14.69
N LYS A 71 -10.17 -15.57 15.76
CA LYS A 71 -9.43 -16.84 15.65
C LYS A 71 -10.29 -17.95 15.06
N ASP A 72 -11.56 -18.01 15.45
CA ASP A 72 -12.54 -18.95 14.94
C ASP A 72 -12.86 -18.70 13.47
N ASP A 73 -12.94 -17.43 13.07
CA ASP A 73 -13.21 -17.02 11.69
C ASP A 73 -11.94 -17.10 10.81
N LEU A 74 -10.75 -17.21 11.40
CA LEU A 74 -9.49 -17.40 10.68
C LEU A 74 -9.38 -18.82 10.13
N LYS A 75 -9.96 -19.00 8.96
CA LYS A 75 -10.03 -20.24 8.16
C LYS A 75 -9.57 -19.97 6.72
N PRO A 76 -9.13 -21.00 5.99
CA PRO A 76 -8.81 -20.84 4.57
C PRO A 76 -10.05 -20.40 3.78
N CYS A 77 -9.87 -19.49 2.82
CA CYS A 77 -10.92 -19.10 1.88
C CYS A 77 -11.15 -20.17 0.81
N VAL A 78 -10.06 -20.72 0.26
CA VAL A 78 -10.09 -21.78 -0.76
C VAL A 78 -8.94 -22.73 -0.49
N ALA A 79 -9.25 -24.02 -0.36
CA ALA A 79 -8.28 -25.06 0.00
C ALA A 79 -7.48 -24.67 1.26
N ASP A 80 -6.21 -24.34 1.11
CA ASP A 80 -5.25 -23.99 2.16
C ASP A 80 -4.83 -22.51 2.13
N ALA A 81 -5.43 -21.69 1.25
CA ALA A 81 -5.17 -20.27 1.15
C ALA A 81 -5.99 -19.45 2.16
N TYR A 82 -5.32 -18.82 3.11
CA TYR A 82 -5.90 -17.88 4.07
C TYR A 82 -5.95 -16.45 3.52
N PRO A 83 -6.92 -15.61 3.93
CA PRO A 83 -6.96 -14.20 3.57
C PRO A 83 -6.02 -13.38 4.48
N VAL A 84 -4.75 -13.80 4.54
CA VAL A 84 -3.74 -13.19 5.40
C VAL A 84 -2.46 -13.00 4.62
N ASP A 85 -1.87 -11.82 4.71
CA ASP A 85 -0.52 -11.55 4.25
C ASP A 85 0.40 -11.15 5.40
N ALA A 86 1.69 -11.25 5.15
CA ALA A 86 2.73 -10.85 6.08
C ALA A 86 3.82 -10.07 5.35
N SER A 87 4.12 -8.88 5.86
CA SER A 87 5.22 -8.03 5.44
C SER A 87 6.28 -7.97 6.54
N TYR A 88 7.56 -7.88 6.15
CA TYR A 88 8.69 -7.93 7.07
C TYR A 88 9.52 -6.66 6.93
N GLY A 89 9.92 -6.05 8.04
CA GLY A 89 10.76 -4.86 8.02
C GLY A 89 11.27 -4.45 9.39
N ASN A 90 12.06 -3.38 9.47
CA ASN A 90 12.55 -2.85 10.73
C ASN A 90 11.72 -1.65 11.14
N LEU A 91 10.79 -1.84 12.07
CA LEU A 91 9.91 -0.80 12.62
C LEU A 91 10.32 -0.42 14.06
N THR A 92 10.85 -1.38 14.82
CA THR A 92 11.08 -1.26 16.27
C THR A 92 12.55 -1.25 16.68
N GLY A 93 13.47 -1.31 15.71
CA GLY A 93 14.92 -1.37 15.95
C GLY A 93 15.38 -2.72 16.51
N SER A 94 14.58 -3.77 16.33
CA SER A 94 14.88 -5.13 16.80
C SER A 94 15.95 -5.81 15.94
N ALA A 95 16.63 -6.84 16.50
CA ALA A 95 17.65 -7.60 15.78
C ALA A 95 17.06 -8.50 14.68
N ALA A 96 15.81 -8.94 14.84
CA ALA A 96 15.05 -9.63 13.80
C ALA A 96 14.03 -8.67 13.16
N PRO A 97 13.62 -8.92 11.91
CA PRO A 97 12.54 -8.15 11.30
C PRO A 97 11.26 -8.21 12.15
N ASP A 98 10.59 -7.07 12.28
CA ASP A 98 9.20 -7.01 12.71
C ASP A 98 8.31 -7.55 11.59
N VAL A 99 7.16 -8.12 11.97
CA VAL A 99 6.20 -8.72 11.04
C VAL A 99 4.90 -7.95 11.13
N VAL A 100 4.47 -7.37 10.01
CA VAL A 100 3.14 -6.78 9.86
C VAL A 100 2.26 -7.86 9.24
N VAL A 101 1.19 -8.25 9.93
CA VAL A 101 0.22 -9.24 9.47
C VAL A 101 -1.10 -8.52 9.20
N ASN A 102 -1.62 -8.62 7.98
CA ASN A 102 -2.94 -8.11 7.64
C ASN A 102 -3.93 -9.27 7.48
N VAL A 103 -5.11 -9.15 8.09
CA VAL A 103 -6.23 -10.08 7.91
C VAL A 103 -7.27 -9.40 7.04
N MET A 104 -7.76 -10.12 6.04
CA MET A 104 -8.71 -9.63 5.06
C MET A 104 -9.97 -10.51 5.01
N THR A 105 -11.02 -10.01 4.37
CA THR A 105 -12.18 -10.79 3.97
C THR A 105 -11.82 -11.75 2.83
N CYS A 106 -12.48 -12.91 2.82
CA CYS A 106 -12.45 -13.80 1.66
C CYS A 106 -13.23 -13.17 0.49
N GLY A 107 -12.64 -13.20 -0.70
CA GLY A 107 -13.30 -12.81 -1.95
C GLY A 107 -12.82 -11.46 -2.51
N ASP A 108 -13.00 -10.39 -1.75
CA ASP A 108 -12.67 -9.01 -2.14
C ASP A 108 -11.39 -8.46 -1.48
N ALA A 109 -10.76 -9.24 -0.59
CA ALA A 109 -9.49 -8.89 0.06
C ALA A 109 -9.52 -7.54 0.81
N VAL A 110 -10.67 -7.20 1.40
CA VAL A 110 -10.82 -6.00 2.21
C VAL A 110 -10.19 -6.26 3.58
N GLY A 111 -9.22 -5.43 3.96
CA GLY A 111 -8.55 -5.53 5.26
C GLY A 111 -9.51 -5.29 6.43
N ILE A 112 -9.48 -6.17 7.41
CA ILE A 112 -10.31 -6.09 8.63
C ILE A 112 -9.47 -6.04 9.91
N GLY A 113 -8.16 -6.22 9.79
CA GLY A 113 -7.24 -6.07 10.89
C GLY A 113 -5.79 -6.02 10.43
N THR A 114 -4.99 -5.23 11.13
CA THR A 114 -3.53 -5.20 10.97
C THR A 114 -2.83 -5.30 12.32
N TYR A 115 -1.78 -6.12 12.37
CA TYR A 115 -1.08 -6.51 13.60
C TYR A 115 0.42 -6.38 13.37
N VAL A 116 1.16 -5.82 14.33
CA VAL A 116 2.63 -5.79 14.28
C VAL A 116 3.22 -6.66 15.37
N TYR A 117 4.05 -7.61 14.96
CA TYR A 117 4.77 -8.51 15.85
C TYR A 117 6.26 -8.18 15.85
N ARG A 118 6.81 -8.00 17.05
CA ARG A 118 8.24 -7.79 17.29
C ARG A 118 8.84 -9.03 17.91
N LYS A 119 10.03 -9.45 17.46
CA LYS A 119 10.76 -10.53 18.14
C LYS A 119 11.31 -10.03 19.49
N GLN A 120 10.92 -10.70 20.55
CA GLN A 120 11.46 -10.54 21.91
C GLN A 120 11.99 -11.89 22.39
N SER A 121 13.31 -11.97 22.59
CA SER A 121 14.00 -13.23 22.82
C SER A 121 13.69 -14.24 21.70
N ASP A 122 13.07 -15.37 22.03
CA ASP A 122 12.75 -16.44 21.07
C ASP A 122 11.30 -16.45 20.60
N ARG A 123 10.50 -15.43 20.95
CA ARG A 123 9.09 -15.34 20.57
C ARG A 123 8.77 -14.03 19.89
N TYR A 124 7.77 -14.05 19.02
CA TYR A 124 7.16 -12.84 18.51
C TYR A 124 6.06 -12.39 19.47
N GLU A 125 6.03 -11.09 19.77
CA GLU A 125 5.02 -10.46 20.60
C GLU A 125 4.31 -9.37 19.83
N ASN A 126 2.99 -9.35 19.90
CA ASN A 126 2.17 -8.30 19.31
C ASN A 126 2.40 -6.98 20.06
N VAL A 127 2.77 -5.94 19.31
CA VAL A 127 3.06 -4.59 19.83
C VAL A 127 2.18 -3.50 19.19
N PHE A 128 1.30 -3.86 18.26
CA PHE A 128 0.32 -2.97 17.63
C PHE A 128 -0.85 -3.78 17.07
N MET A 129 -2.06 -3.24 17.20
CA MET A 129 -3.28 -3.80 16.63
C MET A 129 -4.18 -2.65 16.18
N ALA A 130 -4.74 -2.78 14.98
CA ALA A 130 -5.87 -1.99 14.55
C ALA A 130 -6.87 -2.91 13.86
N GLU A 131 -8.05 -3.05 14.45
CA GLU A 131 -9.19 -3.80 13.93
C GLU A 131 -10.30 -2.79 13.64
N ASP A 132 -10.67 -2.66 12.38
CA ASP A 132 -11.64 -1.67 11.90
C ASP A 132 -12.23 -2.14 10.57
N ALA A 133 -13.32 -1.50 10.11
CA ALA A 133 -13.83 -1.75 8.77
C ALA A 133 -12.84 -1.18 7.74
N ALA A 134 -12.34 -2.03 6.83
CA ALA A 134 -11.43 -1.62 5.74
C ALA A 134 -10.15 -0.92 6.25
N VAL A 135 -9.37 -1.65 7.06
CA VAL A 135 -8.06 -1.22 7.58
C VAL A 135 -6.93 -2.07 7.01
N TYR A 136 -5.82 -1.44 6.63
CA TYR A 136 -4.65 -2.14 6.09
C TYR A 136 -3.35 -1.46 6.52
N GLY A 137 -2.35 -2.27 6.91
CA GLY A 137 -1.05 -1.82 7.37
C GLY A 137 0.07 -2.08 6.36
N THR A 138 0.93 -1.10 6.15
CA THR A 138 2.11 -1.19 5.29
C THR A 138 3.35 -0.64 5.99
N ILE A 139 4.52 -1.02 5.50
CA ILE A 139 5.80 -0.51 5.97
C ILE A 139 6.32 0.50 4.95
N ASP A 140 6.53 1.75 5.37
CA ASP A 140 7.23 2.75 4.57
C ASP A 140 8.43 3.29 5.36
N ARG A 141 9.65 3.06 4.85
CA ARG A 141 10.91 3.62 5.37
C ARG A 141 11.09 3.55 6.91
N GLY A 142 10.59 2.48 7.53
CA GLY A 142 10.71 2.22 8.98
C GLY A 142 9.53 2.73 9.81
N ASP A 143 8.53 3.35 9.18
CA ASP A 143 7.25 3.68 9.78
C ASP A 143 6.19 2.63 9.42
N LEU A 144 5.22 2.47 10.32
CA LEU A 144 4.00 1.73 10.05
C LEU A 144 2.96 2.71 9.52
N ILE A 145 2.52 2.53 8.29
CA ILE A 145 1.44 3.31 7.69
C ILE A 145 0.16 2.49 7.77
N VAL A 146 -0.84 2.99 8.46
CA VAL A 146 -2.16 2.37 8.55
C VAL A 146 -3.15 3.22 7.76
N THR A 147 -3.74 2.63 6.72
CA THR A 147 -4.81 3.23 5.96
C THR A 147 -6.15 2.67 6.45
N LYS A 148 -7.12 3.56 6.67
CA LYS A 148 -8.49 3.21 7.05
C LYS A 148 -9.46 3.87 6.10
N GLN A 149 -10.43 3.12 5.57
CA GLN A 149 -11.50 3.74 4.79
C GLN A 149 -12.51 4.44 5.70
N VAL A 150 -12.98 5.61 5.27
CA VAL A 150 -13.98 6.41 5.98
C VAL A 150 -15.29 6.36 5.22
N TYR A 151 -16.34 5.94 5.92
CA TYR A 151 -17.69 5.81 5.37
C TYR A 151 -18.62 6.87 5.96
N ALA A 152 -19.17 7.74 5.10
CA ALA A 152 -20.26 8.61 5.46
C ALA A 152 -21.56 7.82 5.62
N LYS A 153 -22.57 8.46 6.23
CA LYS A 153 -23.87 7.83 6.42
C LYS A 153 -24.51 7.49 5.08
N GLY A 154 -24.75 6.20 4.86
CA GLY A 154 -25.40 5.69 3.65
C GLY A 154 -24.42 5.22 2.57
N ASP A 155 -23.12 5.33 2.81
CA ASP A 155 -22.12 4.81 1.90
C ASP A 155 -22.26 3.30 1.73
N PRO A 156 -22.27 2.79 0.48
CA PRO A 156 -22.12 1.36 0.24
C PRO A 156 -20.76 0.87 0.74
N VAL A 157 -20.69 -0.39 1.21
CA VAL A 157 -19.42 -1.02 1.66
C VAL A 157 -18.32 -0.92 0.59
N ALA A 158 -18.68 -1.03 -0.68
CA ALA A 158 -17.76 -0.95 -1.81
C ALA A 158 -17.28 0.47 -2.14
N TYR A 159 -17.95 1.52 -1.63
CA TYR A 159 -17.71 2.91 -2.01
C TYR A 159 -17.61 3.82 -0.77
N PRO A 160 -16.45 3.81 -0.08
CA PRO A 160 -16.18 4.77 0.98
C PRO A 160 -16.13 6.21 0.45
N SER A 161 -16.48 7.18 1.30
CA SER A 161 -16.38 8.61 0.99
C SER A 161 -14.97 9.17 1.15
N GLY A 162 -14.06 8.46 1.82
CA GLY A 162 -12.69 8.93 2.02
C GLY A 162 -11.81 7.89 2.70
N GLU A 163 -10.65 8.35 3.16
CA GLU A 163 -9.69 7.54 3.92
C GLU A 163 -8.91 8.38 4.94
N ASP A 164 -8.44 7.72 6.00
CA ASP A 164 -7.44 8.22 6.92
C ASP A 164 -6.13 7.45 6.71
N VAL A 165 -5.05 8.16 6.40
CA VAL A 165 -3.69 7.61 6.32
C VAL A 165 -2.94 8.05 7.56
N ILE A 166 -2.65 7.10 8.45
CA ILE A 166 -2.03 7.36 9.76
C ILE A 166 -0.61 6.80 9.75
N THR A 167 0.37 7.66 10.01
CA THR A 167 1.77 7.25 10.17
C THR A 167 2.04 6.99 11.64
N TYR A 168 2.46 5.78 11.98
CA TYR A 168 2.91 5.40 13.31
C TYR A 168 4.42 5.18 13.34
N ARG A 169 5.06 5.70 14.38
CA ARG A 169 6.48 5.50 14.65
C ARG A 169 6.68 4.82 16.00
N TRP A 170 7.61 3.89 16.06
CA TRP A 170 8.00 3.27 17.33
C TRP A 170 8.68 4.30 18.23
N SER A 171 8.18 4.45 19.46
CA SER A 171 8.74 5.35 20.46
C SER A 171 8.74 4.68 21.83
N GLY A 172 9.94 4.46 22.37
CA GLY A 172 10.12 3.71 23.61
C GLY A 172 9.68 2.25 23.47
N ASN A 173 8.46 1.96 23.90
CA ASN A 173 7.89 0.62 23.98
C ASN A 173 6.55 0.44 23.25
N LYS A 174 6.14 1.42 22.42
CA LYS A 174 4.90 1.35 21.66
C LYS A 174 4.98 2.15 20.37
N PHE A 175 4.09 1.84 19.43
CA PHE A 175 3.81 2.74 18.32
C PHE A 175 3.04 3.96 18.81
N THR A 176 3.47 5.13 18.38
CA THR A 176 2.77 6.40 18.59
C THR A 176 2.44 7.01 17.24
N GLN A 177 1.23 7.54 17.09
CA GLN A 177 0.87 8.30 15.91
C GLN A 177 1.83 9.47 15.76
N HIS A 178 2.51 9.52 14.63
CA HIS A 178 3.47 10.55 14.24
C HIS A 178 2.84 11.56 13.29
N ASP A 179 1.98 11.10 12.37
CA ASP A 179 1.29 11.95 11.40
C ASP A 179 -0.09 11.38 11.05
N TRP A 180 -0.95 12.21 10.43
CA TRP A 180 -2.26 11.81 9.92
C TRP A 180 -2.71 12.72 8.78
N VAL A 181 -3.22 12.09 7.72
CA VAL A 181 -3.81 12.74 6.56
C VAL A 181 -5.20 12.17 6.34
N HIS A 182 -6.18 13.05 6.14
CA HIS A 182 -7.52 12.68 5.68
C HIS A 182 -7.69 13.03 4.22
N ASN A 183 -8.19 12.10 3.42
CA ASN A 183 -8.52 12.33 2.02
C ASN A 183 -10.01 12.08 1.78
N ASP A 184 -10.70 13.07 1.21
CA ASP A 184 -12.03 12.88 0.65
C ASP A 184 -11.93 12.31 -0.77
N TYR A 185 -12.71 11.27 -1.06
CA TYR A 185 -12.84 10.75 -2.41
C TYR A 185 -13.88 11.54 -3.20
N SER A 186 -13.65 11.68 -4.52
CA SER A 186 -14.59 12.35 -5.40
C SER A 186 -15.88 11.55 -5.54
N ARG A 187 -17.03 12.23 -5.38
CA ARG A 187 -18.35 11.64 -5.62
C ARG A 187 -18.73 11.49 -7.10
N ALA A 188 -17.88 11.96 -8.01
CA ALA A 188 -18.16 11.91 -9.45
C ALA A 188 -18.19 10.49 -10.03
N VAL A 189 -17.64 9.51 -9.32
CA VAL A 189 -17.61 8.09 -9.71
C VAL A 189 -18.25 7.28 -8.58
N GLY A 190 -19.51 6.87 -8.73
CA GLY A 190 -20.20 6.10 -7.68
C GLY A 190 -21.70 6.36 -7.60
N ASP A 191 -22.15 7.53 -8.08
CA ASP A 191 -23.56 7.73 -8.36
C ASP A 191 -23.89 6.85 -9.57
N GLY A 192 -24.59 5.73 -9.34
CA GLY A 192 -25.21 4.92 -10.39
C GLY A 192 -26.29 5.66 -11.20
N ALA A 193 -26.20 6.98 -11.32
CA ALA A 193 -26.79 7.70 -12.43
C ALA A 193 -26.08 7.18 -13.68
N ALA A 194 -26.77 6.33 -14.44
CA ALA A 194 -26.37 5.92 -15.77
C ALA A 194 -25.66 7.09 -16.44
N ALA A 195 -24.42 6.86 -16.88
CA ALA A 195 -23.77 7.78 -17.79
C ALA A 195 -24.81 8.13 -18.85
N VAL A 196 -25.26 9.38 -18.87
CA VAL A 196 -26.13 9.86 -19.92
C VAL A 196 -25.27 9.71 -21.16
N GLU A 197 -25.51 8.63 -21.91
CA GLU A 197 -24.87 8.39 -23.19
C GLU A 197 -25.01 9.70 -23.96
N PRO A 198 -23.90 10.37 -24.32
CA PRO A 198 -24.00 11.64 -25.02
C PRO A 198 -24.83 11.38 -26.28
N ALA A 199 -25.93 12.11 -26.42
CA ALA A 199 -26.83 11.96 -27.55
C ALA A 199 -26.00 12.03 -28.84
N PRO A 200 -26.22 11.11 -29.81
CA PRO A 200 -25.51 11.16 -31.08
C PRO A 200 -25.69 12.56 -31.68
N SER A 201 -24.59 13.25 -31.92
CA SER A 201 -24.62 14.52 -32.65
C SER A 201 -25.22 14.26 -34.03
N GLU A 202 -26.35 14.90 -34.32
CA GLU A 202 -26.96 14.86 -35.65
C GLU A 202 -25.92 15.31 -36.69
N PRO A 203 -25.81 14.60 -37.83
CA PRO A 203 -24.91 15.02 -38.88
C PRO A 203 -25.32 16.40 -39.37
N ALA A 204 -24.37 17.33 -39.41
CA ALA A 204 -24.59 18.65 -39.98
C ALA A 204 -24.94 18.48 -41.47
N ASP A 205 -26.16 18.88 -41.83
CA ASP A 205 -26.58 18.96 -43.22
C ASP A 205 -25.65 19.92 -43.97
N ALA A 206 -24.90 19.38 -44.91
CA ALA A 206 -24.10 20.15 -45.86
C ALA A 206 -25.03 20.81 -46.88
N ASN A 207 -25.11 22.14 -46.86
CA ASN A 207 -25.56 22.95 -47.99
C ASN A 207 -24.39 23.23 -48.93
#